data_AF-A0A0N4Y5P9-F1
#
_entry.id   AF-A0A0N4Y5P9-F1
#
_cell.length_a   1.000
_cell.length_b   1.000
_cell.length_c   1.000
_cell.angle_alpha   90.00
_cell.angle_beta   90.00
_cell.angle_gamma   90.00
#
_symmetry.space_group_name_H-M   'P 1'
#
loop_
_entity.id
_entity.type
_entity.pdbx_description
1 polymer ?
#
loop_
_entity_poly.entity_id
_entity_poly.type
_entity_poly.pdbx_seq_one_letter_code
_entity_poly.pdbx_strand_id
1 'polypeptide(L)' 'MKESGMSANMIEHFGEIAVAVIAAQDAIKYNHDAVKAWRLLLAHITDEMTVGFDRLSRISERKCSSVGLCPRRT' A
#
# COMPACT_ATOMS: atom_id res chain seq x y z
N MET A 1 -14.25 -3.18 15.11
CA MET A 1 -13.64 -3.75 13.89
C MET A 1 -12.14 -3.53 14.03
N LYS A 2 -11.29 -4.56 13.84
CA LYS A 2 -9.84 -4.34 13.78
C LYS A 2 -9.55 -3.51 12.54
N GLU A 3 -9.25 -2.24 12.74
CA GLU A 3 -8.68 -1.38 11.69
C GLU A 3 -7.44 -2.11 11.18
N SER A 4 -7.37 -2.38 9.87
CA SER A 4 -6.14 -2.92 9.29
C SER A 4 -5.03 -1.93 9.61
N GLY A 5 -4.04 -2.35 10.41
CA GLY A 5 -2.90 -1.51 10.84
C GLY A 5 -1.94 -1.15 9.71
N MET A 6 -2.43 -1.11 8.48
CA MET A 6 -1.68 -0.84 7.27
C MET A 6 -1.99 0.61 6.87
N SER A 7 -1.01 1.49 6.98
CA SER A 7 -1.08 2.90 6.59
C SER A 7 -0.25 3.15 5.33
N ALA A 8 -0.49 4.26 4.64
CA ALA A 8 0.30 4.66 3.45
C ALA A 8 1.81 4.67 3.74
N ASN A 9 2.21 5.18 4.92
CA ASN A 9 3.60 5.18 5.37
C ASN A 9 4.20 3.76 5.48
N MET A 10 3.39 2.75 5.86
CA MET A 10 3.84 1.36 5.90
C MET A 10 4.08 0.78 4.50
N ILE A 11 3.32 1.23 3.49
CA ILE A 11 3.48 0.80 2.09
C ILE A 11 4.76 1.41 1.50
N GLU A 12 5.02 2.69 1.77
CA GLU A 12 6.26 3.36 1.36
C GLU A 12 7.48 2.68 2.00
N HIS A 13 7.43 2.46 3.32
CA HIS A 13 8.52 1.81 4.04
C HIS A 13 8.76 0.37 3.58
N PHE A 14 7.70 -0.36 3.21
CA PHE A 14 7.81 -1.67 2.57
C PHE A 14 8.56 -1.57 1.23
N GLY A 15 8.21 -0.60 0.38
CA GLY A 15 8.88 -0.37 -0.90
C GLY A 15 10.38 -0.10 -0.72
N GLU A 16 10.75 0.75 0.24
CA GLU A 16 12.15 1.06 0.55
C GLU A 16 12.94 -0.18 0.98
N ILE A 17 12.41 -0.95 1.93
CA ILE A 17 13.05 -2.19 2.41
C ILE A 17 13.19 -3.19 1.26
N ALA A 18 12.14 -3.38 0.47
CA ALA A 18 12.15 -4.30 -0.65
C ALA A 18 13.23 -3.92 -1.68
N VAL A 19 13.33 -2.64 -2.08
CA VAL A 19 14.40 -2.18 -2.98
C VAL A 19 15.77 -2.47 -2.38
N ALA A 20 15.99 -2.15 -1.11
CA ALA A 20 17.28 -2.34 -0.44
C ALA A 20 17.71 -3.83 -0.45
N VAL A 21 16.81 -4.74 -0.10
CA VAL A 21 17.09 -6.18 -0.02
C VAL A 21 17.32 -6.79 -1.41
N ILE A 22 16.47 -6.44 -2.38
CA ILE A 22 16.53 -6.96 -3.76
C ILE A 22 17.79 -6.45 -4.46
N ALA A 23 18.10 -5.16 -4.34
CA ALA A 23 19.28 -4.56 -4.98
C ALA A 23 20.61 -5.02 -4.36
N ALA A 24 20.59 -5.54 -3.12
CA ALA A 24 21.77 -6.10 -2.48
C ALA A 24 22.15 -7.49 -3.00
N GLN A 25 21.27 -8.18 -3.75
CA GLN A 25 21.58 -9.49 -4.31
C GLN A 25 22.49 -9.36 -5.53
N ASP A 26 23.65 -10.01 -5.54
CA ASP A 26 24.61 -9.93 -6.65
C ASP A 26 24.00 -10.36 -8.00
N ALA A 27 23.15 -11.39 -7.98
CA ALA A 27 22.43 -11.88 -9.16
C ALA A 27 21.49 -10.83 -9.78
N ILE A 28 21.09 -9.84 -9.00
CA ILE A 28 20.23 -8.73 -9.43
C ILE A 28 21.08 -7.51 -9.72
N LYS A 29 21.93 -7.09 -8.78
CA LYS A 29 22.79 -5.90 -8.87
C LYS A 29 23.58 -5.81 -10.18
N TYR A 30 24.13 -6.93 -10.66
CA TYR A 30 24.94 -6.97 -11.87
C TYR A 30 24.17 -7.39 -13.13
N ASN A 31 22.86 -7.66 -13.02
CA ASN A 31 22.00 -8.02 -14.13
C ASN A 31 20.93 -6.94 -14.36
N HIS A 32 21.17 -6.08 -15.34
CA HIS A 32 20.27 -4.96 -15.65
C HIS A 32 18.83 -5.38 -15.98
N ASP A 33 18.64 -6.52 -16.63
CA ASP A 33 17.30 -7.01 -16.97
C ASP A 33 16.59 -7.52 -15.72
N ALA A 34 17.32 -8.19 -14.82
CA ALA A 34 16.78 -8.55 -13.51
C ALA A 34 16.39 -7.30 -12.69
N VAL A 35 17.24 -6.26 -12.63
CA VAL A 35 16.91 -5.00 -11.94
C VAL A 35 15.62 -4.39 -12.50
N LYS A 36 15.47 -4.33 -13.83
CA LYS A 36 14.27 -3.79 -14.47
C LYS A 36 13.03 -4.60 -14.12
N ALA A 37 13.11 -5.94 -14.22
CA ALA A 37 11.99 -6.82 -13.90
C ALA A 37 11.55 -6.66 -12.44
N TRP A 38 12.51 -6.63 -11.51
CA TRP A 38 12.22 -6.44 -10.09
C TRP A 38 11.63 -5.06 -9.77
N ARG A 39 12.13 -4.00 -10.40
CA ARG A 39 11.54 -2.65 -10.25
C ARG A 39 10.09 -2.60 -10.74
N LEU A 40 9.80 -3.22 -11.88
CA LEU A 40 8.46 -3.24 -12.46
C LEU A 40 7.48 -4.04 -11.59
N LEU A 41 7.92 -5.21 -11.08
CA LEU A 41 7.14 -6.02 -10.14
C LEU A 41 6.85 -5.24 -8.86
N LEU A 42 7.87 -4.61 -8.26
CA LEU A 42 7.70 -3.89 -7.00
C LEU A 42 6.76 -2.69 -7.16
N ALA A 43 6.92 -1.91 -8.24
CA ALA A 43 6.03 -0.80 -8.55
C ALA A 43 4.57 -1.26 -8.67
N HIS A 44 4.33 -2.39 -9.35
CA HIS A 44 2.99 -2.95 -9.48
C HIS A 44 2.41 -3.38 -8.13
N ILE A 45 3.20 -4.07 -7.30
CA ILE A 45 2.76 -4.51 -5.95
C ILE A 45 2.42 -3.29 -5.08
N THR A 46 3.27 -2.26 -5.07
CA THR A 46 3.01 -1.04 -4.27
C THR A 46 1.81 -0.25 -4.78
N ASP A 47 1.57 -0.23 -6.09
CA ASP A 47 0.39 0.41 -6.68
C ASP A 47 -0.90 -0.31 -6.26
N GLU A 48 -0.92 -1.65 -6.37
CA GLU A 48 -2.06 -2.46 -5.91
C GLU A 48 -2.31 -2.32 -4.39
N MET A 49 -1.25 -2.25 -3.58
CA MET A 49 -1.37 -1.97 -2.13
C MET A 49 -1.96 -0.60 -1.86
N THR A 50 -1.55 0.42 -2.62
CA THR A 50 -2.02 1.81 -2.47
C THR A 50 -3.47 1.94 -2.93
N VAL A 51 -3.82 1.39 -4.10
CA VAL A 51 -5.20 1.39 -4.61
C VAL A 51 -6.13 0.56 -3.71
N GLY A 52 -5.66 -0.58 -3.21
CA GLY A 52 -6.38 -1.39 -2.24
C GLY A 52 -6.65 -0.62 -0.94
N PHE A 53 -5.63 0.09 -0.44
CA PHE A 53 -5.75 0.96 0.72
C PHE A 53 -6.77 2.10 0.48
N ASP A 54 -6.67 2.82 -0.64
CA ASP A 54 -7.58 3.92 -0.98
C ASP A 54 -9.03 3.46 -1.14
N ARG A 55 -9.26 2.26 -1.68
CA ARG A 55 -10.61 1.69 -1.75
C ARG A 55 -11.16 1.40 -0.36
N LEU A 56 -10.36 0.81 0.52
CA LEU A 56 -10.76 0.48 1.88
C LEU A 56 -10.96 1.73 2.75
N SER A 57 -10.09 2.74 2.62
CA SER A 57 -10.22 4.01 3.33
C SER A 57 -11.51 4.73 2.95
N ARG A 58 -11.83 4.84 1.65
CA ARG A 58 -13.10 5.44 1.17
C ARG A 58 -14.33 4.67 1.64
N ILE A 59 -14.27 3.33 1.72
CA ILE A 59 -15.36 2.52 2.27
C ILE A 59 -15.51 2.75 3.78
N SER A 60 -14.39 2.85 4.50
CA SER A 60 -14.36 3.14 5.94
C SER A 60 -14.95 4.53 6.24
N GLU A 61 -14.55 5.56 5.50
CA GLU A 61 -15.09 6.93 5.60
C GLU A 61 -16.60 6.96 5.38
N ARG A 62 -17.09 6.24 4.35
CA ARG A 62 -18.53 6.13 4.09
C ARG A 62 -19.28 5.47 5.25
N LYS A 63 -18.74 4.39 5.83
CA LYS A 63 -19.31 3.74 7.01
C LYS A 63 -19.30 4.67 8.23
N CYS A 64 -18.27 5.48 8.41
CA CYS A 64 -18.21 6.46 9.50
C CYS A 64 -19.23 7.60 9.30
N SER A 65 -19.38 8.09 8.06
CA SER A 65 -20.34 9.14 7.72
C SER A 65 -21.82 8.72 7.87
N SER A 66 -22.14 7.42 7.75
CA SER A 66 -23.51 6.92 7.96
C SER A 66 -23.89 6.78 9.44
N VAL A 67 -22.95 6.93 10.37
CA VAL A 67 -23.20 6.86 11.82
C VAL A 67 -23.31 8.26 12.43
N GLY A 68 -23.03 9.33 11.66
CA GLY A 68 -22.97 10.71 12.15
C GLY A 68 -24.16 11.63 11.86
N LEU A 69 -25.17 11.21 11.07
CA LEU A 69 -26.31 12.06 10.73
C LEU A 69 -27.64 11.52 11.27
N CYS A 70 -27.82 11.63 12.58
CA CYS A 70 -29.15 11.80 13.20
C CYS A 70 -29.03 12.47 14.58
N PRO A 71 -29.10 13.81 14.67
CA PRO A 71 -29.66 14.47 15.83
C PRO A 71 -31.09 14.95 15.52
N ARG A 72 -32.05 14.34 16.23
CA ARG A 72 -33.41 14.80 16.59
C ARG A 72 -34.43 15.16 15.49
N ARG A 73 -35.54 14.41 15.53
CA ARG A 73 -36.96 14.85 15.63
C ARG A 73 -37.73 13.55 15.94
N THR A 74 -38.50 13.39 17.01
CA THR A 74 -39.36 14.24 17.84
C THR A 74 -39.46 13.64 19.22
#